data_AF-A0A8S2MC62-F1
#
_entry.id   AF-A0A8S2MC62-F1
#
_cell.length_a   1.000
_cell.length_b   1.000
_cell.length_c   1.000
_cell.angle_alpha   90.00
_cell.angle_beta   90.00
_cell.angle_gamma   90.00
#
_symmetry.space_group_name_H-M   'P 1'
#
loop_
_entity.id
_entity.type
_entity.pdbx_description
1 polymer ?
#
loop_
_entity_poly.entity_id
_entity_poly.type
_entity_poly.pdbx_seq_one_letter_code
_entity_poly.pdbx_strand_id
1 'polypeptide(L)'
;TYNHFMNFSPRTTNHVEGRHLKWKKRSTSAHPNIYCTIDLLRQEQSLGAFNSVRDHMGAPQPKRRRNQQIAENSLQKLWQRFCEQKLDMVSFLNAA
;
A
#
# COMPACT_ATOMS: atom_id res chain seq x y z
N THR A 1 9.65 -12.10 8.85
CA THR A 1 10.61 -10.98 8.76
C THR A 1 10.68 -10.53 7.32
N TYR A 2 9.95 -9.46 6.97
CA TYR A 2 9.91 -8.95 5.60
C TYR A 2 11.09 -7.99 5.41
N ASN A 3 12.00 -8.31 4.50
CA ASN A 3 13.24 -7.56 4.30
C ASN A 3 12.95 -6.31 3.45
N HIS A 4 12.89 -5.15 4.09
CA HIS A 4 12.58 -3.86 3.46
C HIS A 4 13.81 -3.12 2.90
N PHE A 5 15.00 -3.74 2.93
CA PHE A 5 16.22 -3.13 2.43
C PHE A 5 16.12 -2.89 0.90
N MET A 6 16.26 -1.61 0.48
CA MET A 6 16.26 -1.18 -0.93
C MET A 6 15.01 -1.55 -1.74
N ASN A 7 13.89 -1.88 -1.10
CA ASN A 7 12.66 -2.21 -1.81
C ASN A 7 11.89 -0.93 -2.16
N PHE A 8 12.39 -0.19 -3.17
CA PHE A 8 11.73 0.98 -3.76
C PHE A 8 10.59 0.62 -4.71
N SER A 9 10.27 -0.68 -4.83
CA SER A 9 9.09 -1.14 -5.53
C SER A 9 7.88 -0.34 -5.02
N PRO A 10 6.99 0.14 -5.91
CA PRO A 10 5.83 0.89 -5.48
C PRO A 10 5.09 0.09 -4.42
N ARG A 11 4.83 0.70 -3.25
CA ARG A 11 4.29 0.01 -2.07
C ARG A 11 3.04 -0.79 -2.45
N THR A 12 3.21 -2.08 -2.74
CA THR A 12 2.11 -3.00 -3.09
C THR A 12 1.29 -3.38 -1.86
N THR A 13 1.75 -3.00 -0.66
CA THR A 13 1.17 -3.37 0.64
C THR A 13 -0.13 -2.64 1.01
N ASN A 14 -0.43 -1.47 0.43
CA ASN A 14 -1.60 -0.68 0.86
C ASN A 14 -2.95 -1.40 0.69
N HIS A 15 -3.12 -2.23 -0.34
CA HIS A 15 -4.42 -2.86 -0.59
C HIS A 15 -4.67 -4.06 0.33
N VAL A 16 -3.65 -4.85 0.63
CA VAL A 16 -3.76 -5.97 1.59
C VAL A 16 -3.96 -5.42 3.00
N GLU A 17 -3.17 -4.43 3.41
CA GLU A 17 -3.31 -3.78 4.71
C GLU A 17 -4.68 -3.10 4.85
N GLY A 18 -5.16 -2.41 3.81
CA GLY A 18 -6.49 -1.81 3.80
C GLY A 18 -7.61 -2.84 3.93
N ARG A 19 -7.47 -4.01 3.30
CA ARG A 19 -8.39 -5.14 3.49
C ARG A 19 -8.33 -5.64 4.93
N HIS A 20 -7.15 -5.91 5.46
CA HIS A 20 -6.97 -6.36 6.85
C HIS A 20 -7.57 -5.38 7.86
N LEU A 21 -7.43 -4.07 7.65
CA LEU A 21 -8.05 -3.04 8.49
C LEU A 21 -9.58 -3.09 8.46
N LYS A 22 -10.18 -3.26 7.26
CA LYS A 22 -11.65 -3.41 7.12
C LYS A 22 -12.16 -4.64 7.85
N TRP A 23 -11.44 -5.76 7.72
CA TRP A 23 -11.72 -7.00 8.42
C TRP A 23 -11.64 -6.84 9.93
N LYS A 24 -10.51 -6.30 10.41
CA LYS A 24 -10.28 -6.04 11.84
C LYS A 24 -11.40 -5.20 12.43
N LYS A 25 -11.80 -4.12 11.75
CA LYS A 25 -12.89 -3.24 12.22
C LYS A 25 -14.22 -3.98 12.42
N ARG A 26 -14.52 -4.97 11.57
CA ARG A 26 -15.76 -5.78 11.70
C ARG A 26 -15.63 -6.88 12.75
N SER A 27 -14.46 -7.51 12.87
CA SER A 27 -14.23 -8.55 13.88
C SER A 27 -14.14 -7.99 15.30
N THR A 28 -13.71 -6.73 15.47
CA THR A 28 -13.66 -6.04 16.76
C THR A 28 -14.89 -5.18 17.05
N SER A 29 -15.97 -5.36 16.28
CA SER A 29 -17.28 -4.76 16.57
C SER A 29 -17.82 -5.24 17.91
N ALA A 30 -18.60 -4.41 18.62
CA ALA A 30 -19.26 -4.80 19.88
C ALA A 30 -20.16 -6.05 19.71
N HIS A 31 -20.72 -6.23 18.51
CA HIS A 31 -21.49 -7.41 18.12
C HIS A 31 -20.97 -7.95 16.79
N PRO A 32 -19.95 -8.83 16.79
CA PRO A 32 -19.43 -9.42 15.58
C PRO A 32 -20.48 -10.38 15.00
N ASN A 33 -20.80 -10.21 13.72
CA ASN A 33 -21.74 -11.06 13.00
C ASN A 33 -21.03 -11.73 11.82
N ILE A 34 -21.03 -13.06 11.79
CA ILE A 34 -20.37 -13.86 10.75
C ILE A 34 -20.92 -13.57 9.35
N TYR A 35 -22.21 -13.26 9.22
CA TYR A 35 -22.83 -12.93 7.93
C TYR A 35 -22.26 -11.64 7.34
N CYS A 36 -21.97 -10.64 8.19
CA CYS A 36 -21.31 -9.41 7.75
C CYS A 36 -19.90 -9.67 7.20
N THR A 37 -19.20 -10.69 7.71
CA THR A 37 -17.89 -11.12 7.23
C THR A 37 -18.01 -11.82 5.87
N ILE A 38 -19.01 -12.70 5.72
CA ILE A 38 -19.30 -13.38 4.45
C ILE A 38 -19.67 -12.37 3.34
N ASP A 39 -20.48 -11.37 3.65
CA ASP A 39 -20.85 -10.34 2.68
C ASP A 39 -19.64 -9.50 2.26
N LEU A 40 -18.74 -9.20 3.19
CA LEU A 40 -17.51 -8.47 2.89
C LEU A 40 -16.58 -9.31 1.99
N LEU A 41 -16.44 -10.61 2.25
CA LEU A 41 -15.72 -11.55 1.38
C LEU A 41 -16.28 -11.54 -0.05
N ARG A 42 -17.61 -11.62 -0.19
CA ARG A 42 -18.29 -11.58 -1.50
C ARG A 42 -18.02 -10.28 -2.25
N GLN A 43 -18.07 -9.15 -1.55
CA GLN A 43 -17.75 -7.85 -2.13
C GLN A 43 -16.27 -7.75 -2.57
N GLU A 44 -15.34 -8.32 -1.79
CA GLU A 44 -13.93 -8.35 -2.17
C GLU A 44 -13.67 -9.25 -3.38
N GLN A 45 -14.32 -10.40 -3.46
CA GLN A 45 -14.24 -11.29 -4.62
C GLN A 45 -14.78 -10.64 -5.90
N SER A 46 -15.95 -10.00 -5.83
CA SER A 46 -16.54 -9.33 -6.99
C SER A 46 -15.70 -8.14 -7.46
N LEU A 47 -15.17 -7.34 -6.54
CA LEU A 47 -14.26 -6.24 -6.86
C LEU A 47 -12.96 -6.75 -7.49
N GLY A 48 -12.40 -7.85 -6.97
CA GLY A 48 -11.21 -8.49 -7.54
C GLY A 48 -11.44 -8.99 -8.96
N ALA A 49 -12.57 -9.65 -9.20
CA ALA A 49 -12.95 -10.13 -10.53
C ALA A 49 -13.13 -8.97 -11.52
N PHE A 50 -13.84 -7.90 -11.09
CA PHE A 50 -14.02 -6.69 -11.90
C PHE A 50 -12.68 -6.04 -12.26
N ASN A 51 -11.78 -5.88 -11.28
CA ASN A 51 -10.46 -5.28 -11.52
C ASN A 51 -9.63 -6.14 -12.48
N SER A 52 -9.67 -7.46 -12.35
CA SER A 52 -8.97 -8.38 -13.28
C SER A 52 -9.45 -8.18 -14.72
N VAL A 53 -10.77 -8.14 -14.95
CA VAL A 53 -11.35 -7.90 -16.28
C VAL A 53 -10.97 -6.50 -16.78
N ARG A 54 -11.09 -5.49 -15.93
CA ARG A 54 -10.74 -4.10 -16.26
C ARG A 54 -9.28 -3.96 -16.68
N ASP A 55 -8.37 -4.61 -15.96
CA ASP A 55 -6.94 -4.58 -16.24
C ASP A 55 -6.63 -5.35 -17.54
N HIS A 56 -7.34 -6.45 -17.81
CA HIS A 56 -7.22 -7.19 -19.08
C HIS A 56 -7.70 -6.38 -20.29
N MET A 57 -8.72 -5.52 -20.10
CA MET A 57 -9.20 -4.58 -21.12
C MET A 57 -8.31 -3.36 -21.31
N GLY A 58 -7.17 -3.27 -20.59
CA GLY A 58 -6.23 -2.17 -20.73
C GLY A 58 -6.76 -0.83 -20.21
N ALA A 59 -7.72 -0.85 -19.28
CA ALA A 59 -8.27 0.40 -18.75
C ALA A 59 -7.17 1.22 -18.05
N PRO A 60 -7.26 2.57 -18.11
CA PRO A 60 -6.29 3.43 -17.45
C PRO A 60 -6.29 3.18 -15.94
N GLN A 61 -5.11 2.91 -15.39
CA GLN A 61 -4.94 2.71 -13.96
C GLN A 61 -5.25 4.02 -13.21
N PRO A 62 -5.91 3.94 -12.03
CA PRO A 62 -6.20 5.13 -11.24
C PRO A 62 -4.91 5.88 -10.91
N LYS A 63 -4.89 7.19 -11.20
CA LYS A 63 -3.75 8.05 -10.92
C LYS A 63 -3.44 8.03 -9.41
N ARG A 64 -2.18 7.84 -9.06
CA ARG A 64 -1.73 7.93 -7.65
C ARG A 64 -2.04 9.33 -7.11
N ARG A 65 -2.30 9.42 -5.81
CA ARG A 65 -2.47 10.70 -5.13
C ARG A 65 -1.14 11.46 -5.19
N ARG A 66 -1.19 12.75 -5.56
CA ARG A 66 -0.02 13.63 -5.71
C ARG A 66 0.94 13.57 -4.51
N ASN A 67 0.40 13.58 -3.28
CA ASN A 67 1.20 13.56 -2.06
C ASN A 67 1.98 12.25 -1.89
N GLN A 68 1.44 11.11 -2.33
CA GLN A 68 2.13 9.82 -2.27
C GLN A 68 3.30 9.78 -3.25
N GLN A 69 3.10 10.32 -4.47
CA GLN A 69 4.19 10.45 -5.45
C GLN A 69 5.30 11.38 -4.96
N ILE A 70 4.94 12.51 -4.33
CA ILE A 70 5.92 13.44 -3.76
C ILE A 70 6.76 12.75 -2.68
N ALA A 71 6.12 12.01 -1.77
CA ALA A 71 6.79 11.30 -0.70
C ALA A 71 7.74 10.19 -1.21
N GLU A 72 7.31 9.42 -2.22
CA GLU A 72 8.16 8.41 -2.86
C GLU A 72 9.37 9.06 -3.55
N ASN A 73 9.15 10.13 -4.30
CA ASN A 73 10.20 10.87 -5.01
C ASN A 73 11.20 11.52 -4.03
N SER A 74 10.73 12.05 -2.89
CA SER A 74 11.63 12.61 -1.87
C SER A 74 12.47 11.54 -1.21
N LEU A 75 11.88 10.37 -0.89
CA LEU A 75 12.62 9.24 -0.33
C LEU A 75 13.66 8.69 -1.32
N GLN A 76 13.32 8.56 -2.60
CA GLN A 76 14.29 8.16 -3.64
C GLN A 76 15.47 9.12 -3.74
N LYS A 77 15.20 10.44 -3.72
CA LYS A 77 16.26 11.46 -3.73
C LYS A 77 17.12 11.43 -2.47
N LEU A 78 16.50 11.17 -1.31
CA LEU A 78 17.21 11.06 -0.04
C LEU A 78 18.16 9.85 -0.04
N TRP A 79 17.67 8.70 -0.51
CA TRP A 79 18.47 7.49 -0.71
C TRP A 79 19.59 7.68 -1.71
N GLN A 80 19.32 8.35 -2.84
CA GLN A 80 20.35 8.67 -3.83
C GLN A 80 21.48 9.49 -3.19
N ARG A 81 21.17 10.52 -2.40
CA ARG A 81 22.17 11.35 -1.71
C ARG A 81 22.98 10.56 -0.69
N PHE A 82 22.36 9.63 0.02
CA PHE A 82 23.03 8.73 0.95
C PHE A 82 23.99 7.77 0.22
N CYS A 83 23.54 7.15 -0.87
CA CYS A 83 24.37 6.27 -1.71
C CYS A 83 25.56 7.01 -2.35
N GLU A 84 25.37 8.28 -2.73
CA GLU A 84 26.42 9.16 -3.24
C GLU A 84 27.39 9.68 -2.15
N GLN A 85 27.27 9.21 -0.89
CA GLN A 85 28.05 9.64 0.28
C GLN A 85 27.97 11.15 0.58
N LYS A 86 26.96 11.84 0.05
CA LYS A 86 26.72 13.27 0.28
C LYS A 86 25.95 13.52 1.59
N LEU A 87 25.55 12.46 2.28
CA LEU A 87 24.66 12.51 3.44
C LEU A 87 25.10 11.42 4.43
N ASP A 88 25.37 11.80 5.67
CA ASP A 88 25.71 10.87 6.73
C ASP A 88 24.48 10.05 7.18
N MET A 89 24.71 8.86 7.74
CA MET A 89 23.65 7.95 8.18
C MET A 89 22.72 8.60 9.22
N VAL A 90 23.27 9.39 10.15
CA VAL A 90 22.47 10.07 11.17
C VAL A 90 21.58 11.14 10.54
N SER A 91 22.12 11.92 9.62
CA SER A 91 21.38 12.93 8.87
C SER A 91 20.31 12.32 7.95
N PHE A 92 20.58 11.14 7.40
CA PHE A 92 19.64 10.38 6.59
C PHE A 92 18.44 9.89 7.42
N LEU A 93 18.70 9.31 8.59
CA LEU A 93 17.66 8.80 9.49
C LEU A 93 16.76 9.91 10.05
N ASN A 94 17.31 11.09 10.32
CA ASN A 94 16.53 12.24 10.80
C ASN A 94 15.63 12.87 9.72
N ALA A 95 15.92 12.63 8.44
CA ALA A 95 15.21 13.23 7.31
C ALA A 95 14.19 12.27 6.64
N ALA A 96 14.22 10.98 7.01
CA ALA A 96 13.35 9.93 6.49
C ALA A 96 12.05 9.80 7.31
#